data_AF-A0A8T4AL21-F1
#
_entry.id   AF-A0A8T4AL21-F1
#
_cell.length_a   1.000
_cell.length_b   1.000
_cell.length_c   1.000
_cell.angle_alpha   90.00
_cell.angle_beta   90.00
_cell.angle_gamma   90.00
#
_symmetry.space_group_name_H-M   'P 1'
#
loop_
_entity.id
_entity.type
_entity.pdbx_description
1 polymer ?
#
loop_
_entity_poly.entity_id
_entity_poly.type
_entity_poly.pdbx_seq_one_letter_code
_entity_poly.pdbx_strand_id
1 'polypeptide(L)'
;MKLLIYVLITLAAGVGIALIAKDDPGHVVLSIQNYTIETSVVVLLVVTTICFVILYVIFRLLGIARKAPKKISRWSKNRQHNKANQCMVRGMIALNSGQWENAEQLLLSHVNDCDKPALNYISAARAAQQQGAHERRDHYLKLAHQLDPSVDMTIGITQAELQLNQGQYEQALATLKRLHAEAPKNSLIIKLLARLYIELKDWERLVELLPLARKYQAMPTKESNQWQKEAYKQLLMSAGNTSDIKHL
;
A
#
# COMPACT_ATOMS: atom_id res chain seq x y z
N MET A 1 30.67 -26.04 12.73
CA MET A 1 31.05 -27.47 12.71
C MET A 1 32.28 -27.72 11.84
N LYS A 2 32.18 -27.69 10.50
CA LYS A 2 33.34 -28.00 9.61
C LYS A 2 34.56 -27.08 9.82
N LEU A 3 34.34 -25.82 10.19
CA LEU A 3 35.41 -24.82 10.39
C LEU A 3 36.23 -25.02 11.67
N LEU A 4 35.60 -25.50 12.75
CA LEU A 4 36.31 -25.90 13.97
C LEU A 4 37.20 -27.12 13.71
N ILE A 5 36.73 -28.06 12.88
CA ILE A 5 37.48 -29.24 12.48
C ILE A 5 38.71 -28.85 11.64
N TYR A 6 38.56 -27.94 10.67
CA TYR A 6 39.71 -27.46 9.89
C TYR A 6 40.75 -26.74 10.77
N VAL A 7 40.31 -25.86 11.68
CA VAL A 7 41.22 -25.16 12.61
C VAL A 7 41.96 -26.15 13.51
N LEU A 8 41.26 -27.15 14.04
CA LEU A 8 41.82 -28.18 14.91
C LEU A 8 42.79 -29.10 14.16
N ILE A 9 42.50 -29.45 12.90
CA ILE A 9 43.41 -30.23 12.04
C ILE A 9 44.66 -29.40 11.69
N THR A 10 44.54 -28.12 11.36
CA THR A 10 45.72 -27.27 11.11
C THR A 10 46.56 -27.03 12.36
N LEU A 11 45.93 -26.90 13.53
CA LEU A 11 46.64 -26.77 14.81
C LEU A 11 47.39 -28.06 15.15
N ALA A 12 46.73 -29.21 15.02
CA ALA A 12 47.33 -30.52 15.25
C ALA A 12 48.46 -30.82 14.25
N ALA A 13 48.30 -30.44 12.98
CA ALA A 13 49.34 -30.56 11.97
C ALA A 13 50.55 -29.65 12.28
N GLY A 14 50.30 -28.39 12.70
CA GLY A 14 51.36 -27.47 13.11
C GLY A 14 52.17 -27.96 14.31
N VAL A 15 51.49 -28.50 15.33
CA VAL A 15 52.14 -29.10 16.51
C VAL A 15 52.89 -30.38 16.13
N GLY A 16 52.32 -31.24 15.27
CA GLY A 16 52.97 -32.46 14.80
C GLY A 16 54.26 -32.17 14.02
N ILE A 17 54.25 -31.16 13.15
CA ILE A 17 55.43 -30.77 12.37
C ILE A 17 56.49 -30.10 13.28
N ALA A 18 56.07 -29.31 14.26
CA ALA A 18 56.97 -28.71 15.25
C ALA A 18 57.67 -29.75 16.14
N LEU A 19 57.00 -30.86 16.45
CA LEU A 19 57.58 -31.96 17.23
C LEU A 19 58.59 -32.78 16.42
N ILE A 20 58.36 -32.96 15.12
CA ILE A 20 59.26 -33.71 14.22
C ILE A 20 60.51 -32.90 13.84
N ALA A 21 60.40 -31.56 13.80
CA ALA A 21 61.50 -30.66 13.44
C ALA A 21 62.53 -30.42 14.56
N LYS A 22 62.44 -31.12 15.70
CA LYS A 22 63.29 -30.88 16.88
C LYS A 22 64.71 -31.48 16.76
N ASP A 23 64.91 -32.45 15.86
CA ASP A 23 66.16 -33.23 15.82
C ASP A 23 67.13 -32.85 14.69
N ASP A 24 66.72 -32.09 13.67
CA ASP A 24 67.63 -31.44 12.71
C ASP A 24 66.88 -30.33 11.96
N PRO A 25 67.14 -29.04 12.23
CA PRO A 25 66.44 -27.96 11.53
C PRO A 25 67.01 -27.85 10.13
N GLY A 26 66.37 -28.51 9.15
CA GLY A 26 66.62 -28.25 7.74
C GLY A 26 66.62 -26.72 7.51
N HIS A 27 67.66 -26.24 6.85
CA HIS A 27 67.82 -24.82 6.50
C HIS A 27 67.37 -24.63 5.05
N VAL A 28 66.46 -23.68 4.84
CA VAL A 28 66.06 -23.26 3.49
C VAL A 28 66.82 -21.99 3.17
N VAL A 29 67.67 -22.09 2.16
CA VAL A 29 68.39 -20.95 1.60
C VAL A 29 67.60 -20.47 0.38
N LEU A 30 66.96 -19.31 0.50
CA LEU A 30 66.34 -18.61 -0.61
C LEU A 30 67.35 -17.61 -1.15
N SER A 31 67.97 -17.91 -2.29
CA SER A 31 68.88 -16.99 -2.98
C SER A 31 68.14 -16.34 -4.16
N ILE A 32 67.91 -15.03 -4.07
CA ILE A 32 67.36 -14.21 -5.16
C ILE A 32 68.41 -13.18 -5.54
N GLN A 33 69.07 -13.40 -6.68
CA GLN A 33 70.15 -12.57 -7.23
C GLN A 33 71.29 -12.28 -6.22
N ASN A 34 71.19 -11.19 -5.44
CA ASN A 34 72.21 -10.77 -4.47
C ASN A 34 71.76 -10.89 -3.01
N TYR A 35 70.54 -11.39 -2.76
CA TYR A 35 70.00 -11.57 -1.41
C TYR A 35 69.86 -13.05 -1.09
N THR A 36 70.63 -13.49 -0.10
CA THR A 36 70.51 -14.82 0.47
C THR A 36 69.84 -14.69 1.83
N ILE A 37 68.61 -15.17 1.93
CA ILE A 37 67.90 -15.24 3.21
C ILE A 37 67.95 -16.69 3.68
N GLU A 38 68.74 -16.93 4.73
CA GLU A 38 68.80 -18.21 5.41
C GLU A 38 67.69 -18.25 6.46
N THR A 39 66.71 -19.14 6.28
CA THR A 39 65.63 -19.33 7.26
C THR A 39 65.46 -20.79 7.62
N SER A 40 65.02 -21.06 8.84
CA SER A 40 64.63 -22.41 9.25
C SER A 40 63.37 -22.85 8.50
N VAL A 41 63.31 -24.12 8.10
CA VAL A 41 62.09 -24.77 7.54
C VAL A 41 60.86 -24.46 8.39
N VAL A 42 60.99 -24.42 9.73
CA VAL A 42 59.88 -24.13 10.64
C VAL A 42 59.33 -22.73 10.44
N VAL A 43 60.20 -21.73 10.26
CA VAL A 43 59.80 -20.33 10.04
C VAL A 43 59.07 -20.20 8.71
N LEU A 44 59.59 -20.82 7.64
CA LEU A 44 58.95 -20.82 6.32
C LEU A 44 57.53 -21.44 6.38
N LEU A 45 57.38 -22.53 7.12
CA LEU A 45 56.11 -23.24 7.26
C LEU A 45 55.09 -22.43 8.05
N VAL A 46 55.50 -21.80 9.15
CA VAL A 46 54.65 -20.90 9.93
C VAL A 46 54.19 -19.71 9.08
N VAL A 47 55.10 -19.04 8.36
CA VAL A 47 54.75 -17.92 7.48
C VAL A 47 53.80 -18.34 6.36
N THR A 48 54.04 -19.50 5.74
CA THR A 48 53.17 -20.05 4.69
C THR A 48 51.77 -20.35 5.23
N THR A 49 51.69 -20.93 6.43
CA THR A 49 50.41 -21.22 7.11
C THR A 49 49.65 -19.93 7.43
N ILE A 50 50.33 -18.92 7.96
CA ILE A 50 49.73 -17.60 8.25
C ILE A 50 49.23 -16.95 6.96
N CYS A 51 50.03 -16.96 5.90
CA CYS A 51 49.65 -16.42 4.59
C CYS A 51 48.39 -17.11 4.04
N PHE A 52 48.33 -18.44 4.12
CA PHE A 52 47.16 -19.22 3.69
C PHE A 52 45.90 -18.88 4.50
N VAL A 53 46.02 -18.73 5.82
CA VAL A 53 44.90 -18.31 6.70
C VAL A 53 44.41 -16.92 6.33
N ILE A 54 45.32 -15.97 6.12
CA ILE A 54 44.98 -14.60 5.71
C ILE A 54 44.23 -14.62 4.38
N LEU A 55 44.78 -15.32 3.39
CA LEU A 55 44.18 -15.44 2.06
C LEU A 55 42.78 -16.06 2.11
N TYR A 56 42.60 -17.12 2.91
CA TYR A 56 41.30 -17.73 3.16
C TYR A 56 40.29 -16.76 3.80
N VAL A 57 40.71 -15.98 4.80
CA VAL A 57 39.87 -14.96 5.44
C VAL A 57 39.46 -13.90 4.42
N ILE A 58 40.40 -13.42 3.59
CA ILE A 58 40.14 -12.44 2.52
C ILE A 58 39.09 -13.00 1.54
N PHE A 59 39.27 -14.21 1.00
CA PHE A 59 38.30 -14.83 0.09
C PHE A 59 36.93 -15.04 0.72
N ARG A 60 36.88 -15.37 2.02
CA ARG A 60 35.62 -15.50 2.77
C ARG A 60 34.91 -14.16 2.92
N LEU A 61 35.63 -13.10 3.25
CA LEU A 61 35.08 -11.74 3.36
C LEU A 61 34.54 -11.26 2.01
N LEU A 62 35.28 -11.49 0.91
CA LEU A 62 34.81 -11.23 -0.45
C LEU A 62 33.54 -12.03 -0.81
N GLY A 63 33.46 -13.30 -0.40
CA GLY A 63 32.28 -14.13 -0.61
C GLY A 63 31.04 -13.66 0.16
N ILE A 64 31.21 -13.16 1.38
CA ILE A 64 30.14 -12.55 2.18
C ILE A 64 29.71 -11.20 1.58
N ALA A 65 30.67 -10.35 1.21
CA ALA A 65 30.42 -9.06 0.58
C ALA A 65 29.62 -9.20 -0.72
N ARG A 66 29.93 -10.21 -1.55
CA ARG A 66 29.16 -10.51 -2.78
C ARG A 66 27.74 -11.03 -2.53
N LYS A 67 27.46 -11.65 -1.38
CA LYS A 67 26.12 -12.19 -1.02
C LYS A 67 25.27 -11.24 -0.18
N ALA A 68 25.88 -10.24 0.47
CA ALA A 68 25.21 -9.18 1.24
C ALA A 68 24.15 -8.36 0.45
N PRO A 69 24.34 -7.96 -0.82
CA PRO A 69 23.39 -7.06 -1.49
C PRO A 69 22.00 -7.68 -1.69
N LYS A 70 21.91 -9.01 -1.88
CA LYS A 70 20.62 -9.69 -2.08
C LYS A 70 19.76 -9.77 -0.81
N LYS A 71 20.36 -9.80 0.39
CA LYS A 71 19.62 -9.75 1.67
C LYS A 71 19.22 -8.32 2.06
N ILE A 72 20.07 -7.33 1.75
CA ILE A 72 19.79 -5.90 1.99
C ILE A 72 18.66 -5.39 1.06
N SER A 73 18.63 -5.81 -0.20
CA SER A 73 17.58 -5.40 -1.15
C SER A 73 16.19 -5.88 -0.72
N ARG A 74 16.05 -7.11 -0.20
CA ARG A 74 14.76 -7.62 0.31
C ARG A 74 14.29 -6.89 1.56
N TRP A 75 15.20 -6.53 2.46
CA TRP A 75 14.88 -5.73 3.64
C TRP A 75 14.50 -4.28 3.29
N SER A 76 15.11 -3.72 2.26
CA SER A 76 14.75 -2.40 1.72
C SER A 76 13.33 -2.38 1.14
N LYS A 77 12.94 -3.39 0.37
CA LYS A 77 11.58 -3.49 -0.19
C LYS A 77 10.51 -3.58 0.90
N ASN A 78 10.73 -4.42 1.92
CA ASN A 78 9.80 -4.50 3.06
C ASN A 78 9.70 -3.18 3.83
N ARG A 79 10.81 -2.46 3.99
CA ARG A 79 10.82 -1.14 4.61
C ARG A 79 10.04 -0.11 3.78
N GLN A 80 10.15 -0.17 2.46
CA GLN A 80 9.47 0.73 1.55
C GLN A 80 7.95 0.51 1.57
N HIS A 81 7.48 -0.75 1.52
CA HIS A 81 6.06 -1.08 1.70
C HIS A 81 5.52 -0.62 3.06
N ASN A 82 6.29 -0.85 4.14
CA ASN A 82 5.89 -0.37 5.47
C ASN A 82 5.76 1.15 5.51
N LYS A 83 6.66 1.87 4.84
CA LYS A 83 6.62 3.33 4.76
C LYS A 83 5.43 3.82 3.94
N ALA A 84 5.14 3.19 2.80
CA ALA A 84 3.96 3.49 1.98
C ALA A 84 2.67 3.29 2.79
N ASN A 85 2.56 2.18 3.53
CA ASN A 85 1.41 1.92 4.41
C ASN A 85 1.29 2.96 5.54
N GLN A 86 2.41 3.38 6.14
CA GLN A 86 2.38 4.46 7.15
C GLN A 86 1.92 5.80 6.55
N CYS A 87 2.39 6.15 5.35
CA CYS A 87 1.95 7.35 4.63
C CYS A 87 0.46 7.27 4.30
N MET A 88 -0.04 6.14 3.80
CA MET A 88 -1.46 5.92 3.55
C MET A 88 -2.29 6.12 4.82
N VAL A 89 -1.90 5.47 5.94
CA VAL A 89 -2.63 5.60 7.22
C VAL A 89 -2.65 7.05 7.69
N ARG A 90 -1.50 7.74 7.69
CA ARG A 90 -1.42 9.15 8.09
C ARG A 90 -2.23 10.05 7.16
N GLY A 91 -2.19 9.80 5.86
CA GLY A 91 -2.98 10.52 4.86
C GLY A 91 -4.47 10.34 5.07
N MET A 92 -4.93 9.12 5.38
CA MET A 92 -6.33 8.86 5.73
C MET A 92 -6.74 9.54 7.04
N ILE A 93 -5.87 9.60 8.05
CA ILE A 93 -6.15 10.34 9.29
C ILE A 93 -6.28 11.83 9.00
N ALA A 94 -5.34 12.40 8.23
CA ALA A 94 -5.37 13.80 7.81
C ALA A 94 -6.64 14.12 7.00
N LEU A 95 -7.06 13.23 6.10
CA LEU A 95 -8.28 13.35 5.31
C LEU A 95 -9.50 13.47 6.22
N ASN A 96 -9.64 12.56 7.19
CA ASN A 96 -10.77 12.57 8.11
C ASN A 96 -10.71 13.71 9.13
N SER A 97 -9.53 14.28 9.36
CA SER A 97 -9.31 15.44 10.23
C SER A 97 -9.48 16.77 9.51
N GLY A 98 -9.85 16.76 8.23
CA GLY A 98 -10.04 17.97 7.41
C GLY A 98 -8.75 18.66 6.95
N GLN A 99 -7.58 18.02 7.13
CA GLN A 99 -6.30 18.52 6.66
C GLN A 99 -6.08 18.12 5.19
N TRP A 100 -6.87 18.69 4.29
CA TRP A 100 -7.01 18.22 2.90
C TRP A 100 -5.69 18.22 2.11
N GLU A 101 -4.92 19.30 2.19
CA GLU A 101 -3.66 19.43 1.45
C GLU A 101 -2.61 18.41 1.94
N ASN A 102 -2.44 18.31 3.26
CA ASN A 102 -1.55 17.33 3.88
C ASN A 102 -1.99 15.89 3.58
N ALA A 103 -3.30 15.62 3.60
CA ALA A 103 -3.85 14.32 3.25
C ALA A 103 -3.51 13.94 1.82
N GLU A 104 -3.70 14.84 0.86
CA GLU A 104 -3.38 14.60 -0.54
C GLU A 104 -1.89 14.30 -0.73
N GLN A 105 -1.01 15.13 -0.15
CA GLN A 105 0.44 14.91 -0.22
C GLN A 105 0.84 13.55 0.37
N LEU A 106 0.33 13.19 1.54
CA LEU A 106 0.65 11.93 2.21
C LEU A 106 0.11 10.72 1.44
N LEU A 107 -1.11 10.79 0.91
CA LEU A 107 -1.73 9.70 0.14
C LEU A 107 -1.01 9.44 -1.19
N LEU A 108 -0.52 10.50 -1.84
CA LEU A 108 0.25 10.39 -3.07
C LEU A 108 1.73 10.06 -2.80
N SER A 109 2.24 10.34 -1.61
CA SER A 109 3.60 9.98 -1.23
C SER A 109 3.77 8.46 -1.23
N HIS A 110 4.79 7.96 -1.93
CA HIS A 110 5.08 6.53 -2.06
C HIS A 110 3.90 5.69 -2.61
N VAL A 111 2.98 6.30 -3.38
CA VAL A 111 1.82 5.59 -3.94
C VAL A 111 2.22 4.40 -4.81
N ASN A 112 3.32 4.52 -5.57
CA ASN A 112 3.87 3.45 -6.40
C ASN A 112 4.41 2.25 -5.62
N ASP A 113 4.68 2.43 -4.32
CA ASP A 113 5.19 1.38 -3.44
C ASP A 113 4.07 0.72 -2.61
N CYS A 114 2.83 1.20 -2.73
CA CYS A 114 1.67 0.67 -2.03
C CYS A 114 1.12 -0.56 -2.77
N ASP A 115 0.56 -1.52 -2.01
CA ASP A 115 -0.04 -2.72 -2.61
C ASP A 115 -1.31 -2.41 -3.42
N LYS A 116 -2.06 -1.35 -3.05
CA LYS A 116 -3.30 -0.91 -3.68
C LYS A 116 -3.31 0.60 -3.96
N PRO A 117 -2.54 1.07 -4.96
CA PRO A 117 -2.41 2.50 -5.25
C PRO A 117 -3.73 3.17 -5.66
N ALA A 118 -4.64 2.43 -6.30
CA ALA A 118 -5.94 2.96 -6.74
C ALA A 118 -6.77 3.56 -5.59
N LEU A 119 -6.73 2.96 -4.39
CA LEU A 119 -7.43 3.48 -3.22
C LEU A 119 -6.84 4.82 -2.75
N ASN A 120 -5.51 4.97 -2.81
CA ASN A 120 -4.86 6.24 -2.45
C ASN A 120 -5.29 7.35 -3.40
N TYR A 121 -5.39 7.07 -4.71
CA TYR A 121 -5.87 8.03 -5.69
C TYR A 121 -7.35 8.41 -5.47
N ILE A 122 -8.23 7.47 -5.15
CA ILE A 122 -9.63 7.77 -4.81
C ILE A 122 -9.70 8.68 -3.56
N SER A 123 -8.91 8.38 -2.54
CA SER A 123 -8.85 9.21 -1.33
C SER A 123 -8.23 10.58 -1.59
N ALA A 124 -7.21 10.68 -2.45
CA ALA A 124 -6.63 11.93 -2.88
C ALA A 124 -7.63 12.76 -3.71
N ALA A 125 -8.47 12.13 -4.53
CA ALA A 125 -9.55 12.81 -5.24
C ALA A 125 -10.57 13.45 -4.28
N ARG A 126 -10.89 12.76 -3.18
CA ARG A 126 -11.74 13.32 -2.10
C ARG A 126 -11.07 14.52 -1.43
N ALA A 127 -9.76 14.45 -1.15
CA ALA A 127 -9.00 15.57 -0.61
C ALA A 127 -8.98 16.77 -1.58
N ALA A 128 -8.71 16.53 -2.86
CA ALA A 128 -8.67 17.57 -3.89
C ALA A 128 -10.04 18.25 -4.09
N GLN A 129 -11.13 17.48 -4.01
CA GLN A 129 -12.49 18.03 -4.03
C GLN A 129 -12.72 19.04 -2.90
N GLN A 130 -12.31 18.72 -1.68
CA GLN A 130 -12.49 19.60 -0.52
C GLN A 130 -11.63 20.87 -0.62
N GLN A 131 -10.56 20.82 -1.40
CA GLN A 131 -9.75 22.00 -1.76
C GLN A 131 -10.33 22.79 -2.95
N GLY A 132 -11.46 22.36 -3.54
CA GLY A 132 -12.02 22.96 -4.76
C GLY A 132 -11.25 22.64 -6.04
N ALA A 133 -10.28 21.72 -6.02
CA ALA A 133 -9.43 21.39 -7.16
C ALA A 133 -10.04 20.26 -8.02
N HIS A 134 -11.05 20.61 -8.83
CA HIS A 134 -11.79 19.65 -9.65
C HIS A 134 -10.94 18.95 -10.72
N GLU A 135 -10.01 19.65 -11.36
CA GLU A 135 -9.11 19.06 -12.36
C GLU A 135 -8.22 17.96 -11.74
N ARG A 136 -7.65 18.23 -10.55
CA ARG A 136 -6.85 17.25 -9.81
C ARG A 136 -7.69 16.05 -9.38
N ARG A 137 -8.90 16.29 -8.87
CA ARG A 137 -9.86 15.23 -8.54
C ARG A 137 -10.09 14.31 -9.74
N ASP A 138 -10.47 14.87 -10.89
CA ASP A 138 -10.80 14.07 -12.07
C ASP A 138 -9.58 13.33 -12.62
N HIS A 139 -8.40 13.95 -12.55
CA HIS A 139 -7.15 13.29 -12.86
C HIS A 139 -6.88 12.07 -11.98
N TYR A 140 -7.04 12.20 -10.65
CA TYR A 140 -6.82 11.07 -9.73
C TYR A 140 -7.84 9.94 -9.91
N LEU A 141 -9.12 10.26 -10.15
CA LEU A 141 -10.13 9.24 -10.46
C LEU A 141 -9.80 8.49 -11.74
N LYS A 142 -9.30 9.19 -12.77
CA LYS A 142 -8.83 8.56 -14.01
C LYS A 142 -7.63 7.65 -13.78
N LEU A 143 -6.65 8.08 -12.98
CA LEU A 143 -5.50 7.24 -12.63
C LEU A 143 -5.92 5.99 -11.85
N ALA A 144 -6.87 6.12 -10.92
CA ALA A 144 -7.41 4.97 -10.18
C ALA A 144 -8.03 3.92 -11.12
N HIS A 145 -8.85 4.36 -12.08
CA HIS A 145 -9.45 3.50 -13.10
C HIS A 145 -8.39 2.78 -13.96
N GLN A 146 -7.36 3.51 -14.40
CA GLN A 146 -6.28 2.96 -15.22
C GLN A 146 -5.44 1.91 -14.49
N LEU A 147 -5.23 2.08 -13.18
CA LEU A 147 -4.44 1.18 -12.37
C LEU A 147 -5.19 -0.10 -11.99
N ASP A 148 -6.48 0.03 -11.67
CA ASP A 148 -7.30 -1.09 -11.25
C ASP A 148 -8.77 -0.89 -11.65
N PRO A 149 -9.20 -1.44 -12.80
CA PRO A 149 -10.60 -1.37 -13.22
C PRO A 149 -11.58 -2.03 -12.24
N SER A 150 -11.12 -2.87 -11.30
CA SER A 150 -12.01 -3.49 -10.31
C SER A 150 -12.59 -2.48 -9.32
N VAL A 151 -11.97 -1.29 -9.18
CA VAL A 151 -12.46 -0.23 -8.31
C VAL A 151 -13.44 0.73 -8.99
N ASP A 152 -13.87 0.46 -10.23
CA ASP A 152 -14.77 1.34 -11.00
C ASP A 152 -16.09 1.63 -10.30
N MET A 153 -16.64 0.62 -9.62
CA MET A 153 -17.84 0.79 -8.79
C MET A 153 -17.58 1.79 -7.65
N THR A 154 -16.41 1.72 -7.00
CA THR A 154 -16.01 2.65 -5.94
C THR A 154 -15.73 4.07 -6.47
N ILE A 155 -15.13 4.18 -7.66
CA ILE A 155 -14.92 5.46 -8.36
C ILE A 155 -16.27 6.12 -8.66
N GLY A 156 -17.21 5.37 -9.25
CA GLY A 156 -18.54 5.87 -9.57
C GLY A 156 -19.32 6.30 -8.33
N ILE A 157 -19.29 5.49 -7.26
CA ILE A 157 -19.90 5.85 -5.97
C ILE A 157 -19.28 7.14 -5.44
N THR A 158 -17.95 7.24 -5.43
CA THR A 158 -17.26 8.44 -4.96
C THR A 158 -17.65 9.66 -5.81
N GLN A 159 -17.67 9.53 -7.13
CA GLN A 159 -18.09 10.60 -8.03
C GLN A 159 -19.52 11.08 -7.72
N ALA A 160 -20.46 10.15 -7.53
CA ALA A 160 -21.83 10.47 -7.15
C ALA A 160 -21.92 11.20 -5.80
N GLU A 161 -21.16 10.75 -4.78
CA GLU A 161 -21.07 11.43 -3.48
C GLU A 161 -20.53 12.87 -3.64
N LEU A 162 -19.50 13.05 -4.46
CA LEU A 162 -18.89 14.36 -4.68
C LEU A 162 -19.85 15.30 -5.44
N GLN A 163 -20.58 14.79 -6.43
CA GLN A 163 -21.62 15.54 -7.16
C GLN A 163 -22.77 15.95 -6.24
N LEU A 164 -23.25 15.03 -5.39
CA LEU A 164 -24.29 15.31 -4.40
C LEU A 164 -23.89 16.44 -3.44
N ASN A 165 -22.66 16.39 -2.93
CA ASN A 165 -22.16 17.41 -2.01
C ASN A 165 -21.96 18.78 -2.68
N GLN A 166 -21.85 18.83 -4.01
CA GLN A 166 -21.78 20.07 -4.79
C GLN A 166 -23.15 20.58 -5.25
N GLY A 167 -24.25 19.89 -4.93
CA GLY A 167 -25.58 20.23 -5.43
C GLY A 167 -25.79 19.91 -6.92
N GLN A 168 -24.91 19.11 -7.54
CA GLN A 168 -25.04 18.66 -8.92
C GLN A 168 -26.01 17.47 -9.02
N TYR A 169 -27.26 17.69 -8.61
CA TYR A 169 -28.25 16.63 -8.40
C TYR A 169 -28.58 15.84 -9.67
N GLU A 170 -28.67 16.50 -10.83
CA GLU A 170 -28.95 15.82 -12.10
C GLU A 170 -27.82 14.88 -12.53
N GLN A 171 -26.57 15.33 -12.40
CA GLN A 171 -25.39 14.52 -12.72
C GLN A 171 -25.25 13.35 -11.74
N ALA A 172 -25.50 13.60 -10.45
CA ALA A 172 -25.56 12.56 -9.44
C ALA A 172 -26.64 11.52 -9.75
N LEU A 173 -27.81 11.95 -10.25
CA LEU A 173 -28.91 11.05 -10.61
C LEU A 173 -28.52 10.14 -11.76
N ALA A 174 -27.93 10.70 -12.82
CA ALA A 174 -27.48 9.92 -13.97
C ALA A 174 -26.43 8.88 -13.55
N THR A 175 -25.44 9.30 -12.75
CA THR A 175 -24.38 8.43 -12.23
C THR A 175 -24.94 7.32 -11.35
N LEU A 176 -25.78 7.65 -10.37
CA LEU A 176 -26.36 6.66 -9.45
C LEU A 176 -27.34 5.71 -10.13
N LYS A 177 -28.13 6.17 -11.12
CA LYS A 177 -29.01 5.27 -11.90
C LYS A 177 -28.21 4.23 -12.66
N ARG A 178 -27.11 4.63 -13.30
CA ARG A 178 -26.18 3.69 -13.98
C ARG A 178 -25.62 2.67 -12.99
N LEU A 179 -25.10 3.14 -11.86
CA LEU A 179 -24.52 2.26 -10.83
C LEU A 179 -25.57 1.32 -10.19
N HIS A 180 -26.80 1.78 -10.03
CA HIS A 180 -27.89 0.95 -9.51
C HIS A 180 -28.31 -0.14 -10.51
N ALA A 181 -28.27 0.15 -11.81
CA ALA A 181 -28.52 -0.87 -12.84
C ALA A 181 -27.45 -1.97 -12.83
N GLU A 182 -26.18 -1.60 -12.61
CA GLU A 182 -25.05 -2.54 -12.50
C GLU A 182 -25.09 -3.34 -11.17
N ALA A 183 -25.37 -2.67 -10.05
CA ALA A 183 -25.38 -3.26 -8.71
C ALA A 183 -26.65 -2.91 -7.92
N PRO A 184 -27.81 -3.50 -8.24
CA PRO A 184 -29.10 -3.12 -7.65
C PRO A 184 -29.22 -3.45 -6.16
N LYS A 185 -28.36 -4.34 -5.64
CA LYS A 185 -28.35 -4.77 -4.24
C LYS A 185 -27.41 -3.95 -3.35
N ASN A 186 -26.66 -3.01 -3.90
CA ASN A 186 -25.69 -2.24 -3.14
C ASN A 186 -26.41 -1.25 -2.21
N SER A 187 -26.35 -1.52 -0.92
CA SER A 187 -26.97 -0.73 0.16
C SER A 187 -26.59 0.76 0.09
N LEU A 188 -25.32 1.07 -0.21
CA LEU A 188 -24.85 2.46 -0.24
C LEU A 188 -25.43 3.23 -1.43
N ILE A 189 -25.52 2.61 -2.61
CA ILE A 189 -26.14 3.24 -3.80
C ILE A 189 -27.62 3.55 -3.53
N ILE A 190 -28.34 2.61 -2.91
CA ILE A 190 -29.75 2.80 -2.54
C ILE A 190 -29.89 3.97 -1.56
N LYS A 191 -28.99 4.06 -0.56
CA LYS A 191 -28.99 5.17 0.40
C LYS A 191 -28.72 6.53 -0.27
N LEU A 192 -27.75 6.59 -1.19
CA LEU A 192 -27.43 7.81 -1.92
C LEU A 192 -28.57 8.24 -2.86
N LEU A 193 -29.22 7.29 -3.56
CA LEU A 193 -30.41 7.56 -4.37
C LEU A 193 -31.57 8.09 -3.54
N ALA A 194 -31.83 7.49 -2.38
CA ALA A 194 -32.89 7.95 -1.49
C ALA A 194 -32.63 9.38 -1.00
N ARG A 195 -31.39 9.70 -0.60
CA ARG A 195 -31.00 11.07 -0.26
C ARG A 195 -31.20 12.03 -1.45
N LEU A 196 -30.79 11.62 -2.64
CA LEU A 196 -30.94 12.43 -3.85
C LEU A 196 -32.41 12.71 -4.18
N TYR A 197 -33.30 11.72 -4.07
CA TYR A 197 -34.73 11.92 -4.30
C TYR A 197 -35.37 12.86 -3.28
N ILE A 198 -34.90 12.86 -2.02
CA ILE A 198 -35.33 13.83 -1.01
C ILE A 198 -34.91 15.25 -1.42
N GLU A 199 -33.67 15.46 -1.84
CA GLU A 199 -33.16 16.77 -2.28
C GLU A 199 -33.91 17.28 -3.54
N LEU A 200 -34.21 16.37 -4.47
CA LEU A 200 -34.99 16.67 -5.68
C LEU A 200 -36.50 16.80 -5.44
N LYS A 201 -37.00 16.51 -4.22
CA LYS A 201 -38.43 16.42 -3.88
C LYS A 201 -39.21 15.44 -4.77
N ASP A 202 -38.53 14.41 -5.27
CA ASP A 202 -39.11 13.35 -6.10
C ASP A 202 -39.65 12.24 -5.18
N TRP A 203 -40.79 12.53 -4.55
CA TRP A 203 -41.39 11.69 -3.52
C TRP A 203 -41.93 10.36 -4.07
N GLU A 204 -42.36 10.35 -5.33
CA GLU A 204 -42.88 9.15 -6.00
C GLU A 204 -41.78 8.08 -6.11
N ARG A 205 -40.63 8.44 -6.68
CA ARG A 205 -39.50 7.53 -6.82
C ARG A 205 -38.89 7.14 -5.48
N LEU A 206 -38.94 8.02 -4.49
CA LEU A 206 -38.52 7.68 -3.13
C LEU A 206 -39.38 6.55 -2.54
N VAL A 207 -40.71 6.63 -2.69
CA VAL A 207 -41.63 5.59 -2.19
C VAL A 207 -41.37 4.24 -2.88
N GLU A 208 -41.09 4.24 -4.18
CA GLU A 208 -40.72 3.02 -4.93
C GLU A 208 -39.41 2.39 -4.45
N LEU A 209 -38.44 3.21 -4.03
CA LEU A 209 -37.12 2.76 -3.59
C LEU A 209 -37.11 2.22 -2.15
N LEU A 210 -38.01 2.68 -1.28
CA LEU A 210 -38.03 2.33 0.16
C LEU A 210 -38.20 0.83 0.45
N PRO A 211 -39.04 0.04 -0.27
CA PRO A 211 -39.10 -1.41 -0.12
C PRO A 211 -37.75 -2.09 -0.39
N LEU A 212 -37.02 -1.63 -1.42
CA LEU A 212 -35.68 -2.14 -1.75
C LEU A 212 -34.68 -1.77 -0.65
N ALA A 213 -34.76 -0.54 -0.13
CA ALA A 213 -33.93 -0.09 0.98
C ALA A 213 -34.09 -0.95 2.24
N ARG A 214 -35.32 -1.37 2.56
CA ARG A 214 -35.59 -2.30 3.68
C ARG A 214 -35.05 -3.70 3.41
N LYS A 215 -35.31 -4.22 2.21
CA LYS A 215 -34.89 -5.57 1.79
C LYS A 215 -33.38 -5.75 1.88
N TYR A 216 -32.61 -4.73 1.48
CA TYR A 216 -31.14 -4.76 1.46
C TYR A 216 -30.49 -4.09 2.67
N GLN A 217 -31.26 -3.76 3.71
CA GLN A 217 -30.78 -3.12 4.93
C GLN A 217 -29.93 -1.87 4.64
N ALA A 218 -30.34 -1.08 3.64
CA ALA A 218 -29.64 0.12 3.20
C ALA A 218 -29.62 1.24 4.26
N MET A 219 -30.58 1.18 5.18
CA MET A 219 -30.78 2.15 6.24
C MET A 219 -31.52 1.48 7.42
N PRO A 220 -31.32 1.96 8.66
CA PRO A 220 -32.08 1.50 9.82
C PRO A 220 -33.58 1.60 9.58
N THR A 221 -34.35 0.62 10.08
CA THR A 221 -35.81 0.57 9.90
C THR A 221 -36.51 1.84 10.41
N LYS A 222 -35.98 2.46 11.47
CA LYS A 222 -36.50 3.74 11.99
C LYS A 222 -36.36 4.88 10.97
N GLU A 223 -35.20 5.00 10.35
CA GLU A 223 -34.90 6.04 9.35
C GLU A 223 -35.75 5.82 8.08
N SER A 224 -35.85 4.58 7.60
CA SER A 224 -36.73 4.20 6.49
C SER A 224 -38.20 4.55 6.76
N ASN A 225 -38.70 4.27 7.97
CA ASN A 225 -40.08 4.60 8.35
C ASN A 225 -40.30 6.11 8.41
N GLN A 226 -39.31 6.88 8.88
CA GLN A 226 -39.41 8.33 8.93
C GLN A 226 -39.47 8.92 7.51
N TRP A 227 -38.61 8.47 6.61
CA TRP A 227 -38.63 8.91 5.21
C TRP A 227 -39.90 8.50 4.49
N GLN A 228 -40.44 7.31 4.78
CA GLN A 228 -41.73 6.88 4.23
C GLN A 228 -42.88 7.79 4.66
N LYS A 229 -42.94 8.12 5.96
CA LYS A 229 -43.97 9.02 6.49
C LYS A 229 -43.89 10.41 5.86
N GLU A 230 -42.68 10.95 5.75
CA GLU A 230 -42.48 12.27 5.14
C GLU A 230 -42.85 12.26 3.65
N ALA A 231 -42.43 11.23 2.90
CA ALA A 231 -42.78 11.10 1.49
C ALA A 231 -44.29 11.05 1.26
N TYR A 232 -45.02 10.22 2.02
CA TYR A 232 -46.48 10.16 1.90
C TYR A 232 -47.16 11.45 2.35
N LYS A 233 -46.67 12.11 3.39
CA LYS A 233 -47.20 13.40 3.83
C LYS A 233 -47.10 14.44 2.71
N GLN A 234 -45.94 14.53 2.03
CA GLN A 234 -45.72 15.48 0.94
C GLN A 234 -46.55 15.12 -0.31
N LEU A 235 -46.69 13.83 -0.63
CA LEU A 235 -47.60 13.37 -1.70
C LEU A 235 -49.05 13.71 -1.41
N LEU A 236 -49.52 13.53 -0.16
CA LEU A 236 -50.88 13.91 0.23
C LEU A 236 -51.10 15.42 0.22
N MET A 237 -50.11 16.22 0.66
CA MET A 237 -50.18 17.69 0.59
C MET A 237 -50.21 18.20 -0.84
N SER A 238 -49.40 17.63 -1.74
CA SER A 238 -49.43 18.00 -3.16
C SER A 238 -50.73 17.58 -3.85
N ALA A 239 -51.26 16.38 -3.55
CA ALA A 239 -52.57 15.94 -4.05
C ALA A 239 -53.72 16.83 -3.54
N GLY A 240 -53.72 17.19 -2.26
CA GLY A 240 -54.73 18.06 -1.64
C GLY A 240 -54.72 19.50 -2.16
N ASN A 241 -53.54 20.06 -2.44
CA ASN A 241 -53.43 21.39 -3.05
C ASN A 241 -53.88 21.41 -4.52
N THR A 242 -53.86 20.26 -5.21
CA THR A 242 -54.27 20.17 -6.62
C THR A 242 -55.78 20.02 -6.77
N SER A 243 -56.49 19.51 -5.75
CA SER A 243 -57.95 19.41 -5.74
C SER A 243 -58.68 20.76 -5.64
N ASP A 244 -58.03 21.82 -5.15
CA ASP A 244 -58.62 23.17 -5.07
C ASP A 244 -58.51 23.99 -6.38
N ILE A 245 -57.78 23.50 -7.39
CA ILE A 245 -57.55 24.23 -8.66
C ILE A 245 -58.48 23.74 -9.80
N LYS A 246 -59.25 22.65 -9.60
CA LYS A 246 -60.20 22.13 -10.62
C LYS A 246 -61.63 22.66 -10.50
N HIS A 247 -61.90 23.63 -9.62
CA HIS A 247 -63.22 24.24 -9.44
C HIS A 247 -63.25 25.78 -9.55
N LEU A 248 -62.28 26.39 -10.24
CA LEU A 248 -62.36 27.77 -10.72
C LEU A 248 -62.25 27.78 -12.25
#